data_AF-A0A3B9FG09-F1
#
_entry.id   AF-A0A3B9FG09-F1
#
_cell.length_a   1.000
_cell.length_b   1.000
_cell.length_c   1.000
_cell.angle_alpha   90.00
_cell.angle_beta   90.00
_cell.angle_gamma   90.00
#
_symmetry.space_group_name_H-M   'P 1'
#
loop_
_entity.id
_entity.type
_entity.pdbx_description
1 polymer ?
#
loop_
_entity_poly.entity_id
_entity_poly.type
_entity_poly.pdbx_seq_one_letter_code
_entity_poly.pdbx_strand_id
1 'polypeptide(L)'
;LDTDLIDQLATQHKALIIVEEGSPGGFSAHVMSYLANEGHLDGGLKARALTLPDAFIDHDSQQGQLAMAGLDADGVYAAATKIMPRPTITTDGRTIKGTTA
;
A
#
# COMPACT_ATOMS: atom_id res chain seq x y z
N LEU A 1 2.33 16.44 8.68
CA LEU A 1 1.68 15.11 8.74
C LEU A 1 0.83 15.08 10.00
N ASP A 2 -0.30 14.37 9.98
CA ASP A 2 -1.02 14.04 11.21
C ASP A 2 -0.36 12.79 11.82
N THR A 3 0.59 13.01 12.73
CA THR A 3 1.42 11.96 13.29
C THR A 3 0.64 11.06 14.23
N ASP A 4 -0.32 11.60 14.98
CA ASP A 4 -1.15 10.84 15.91
C ASP A 4 -1.99 9.80 15.16
N LEU A 5 -2.57 10.18 14.00
CA LEU A 5 -3.27 9.24 13.14
C LEU A 5 -2.33 8.17 12.55
N ILE A 6 -1.12 8.57 12.14
CA ILE A 6 -0.15 7.63 11.57
C ILE A 6 0.28 6.60 12.62
N ASP A 7 0.54 7.04 13.86
CA ASP A 7 0.86 6.16 14.98
C ASP A 7 -0.27 5.18 15.26
N GLN A 8 -1.51 5.67 15.29
CA GLN A 8 -2.67 4.81 15.50
C GLN A 8 -2.79 3.76 14.39
N LEU A 9 -2.61 4.14 13.12
CA LEU A 9 -2.68 3.21 11.99
C LEU A 9 -1.55 2.18 12.05
N ALA A 10 -0.32 2.63 12.30
CA ALA A 10 0.87 1.79 12.34
C ALA A 10 0.85 0.76 13.48
N THR A 11 0.31 1.13 14.63
CA THR A 11 0.24 0.24 15.81
C THR A 11 -0.95 -0.74 15.76
N GLN A 12 -2.05 -0.36 15.12
CA GLN A 12 -3.28 -1.18 15.09
C GLN A 12 -3.38 -2.10 13.87
N HIS A 13 -2.53 -1.92 12.85
CA HIS A 13 -2.59 -2.68 11.61
C HIS A 13 -1.28 -3.39 11.31
N LYS A 14 -1.37 -4.53 10.62
CA LYS A 14 -0.19 -5.29 10.16
C LYS A 14 0.38 -4.78 8.84
N ALA A 15 -0.37 -3.93 8.15
CA ALA A 15 -0.01 -3.40 6.84
C ALA A 15 -0.61 -2.01 6.65
N LEU A 16 0.10 -1.15 5.92
CA LEU A 16 -0.30 0.20 5.57
C LEU A 16 0.01 0.46 4.09
N ILE A 17 -0.95 1.01 3.35
CA ILE A 17 -0.76 1.49 1.98
C ILE A 17 -0.98 2.99 1.98
N ILE A 18 -0.01 3.72 1.44
CA ILE A 18 -0.07 5.16 1.25
C ILE A 18 -0.26 5.39 -0.25
N VAL A 19 -1.31 6.11 -0.63
CA VAL A 19 -1.64 6.39 -2.03
C VAL A 19 -1.46 7.88 -2.28
N GLU A 20 -0.74 8.24 -3.33
CA GLU A 20 -0.42 9.63 -3.66
C GLU A 20 -0.43 9.83 -5.17
N GLU A 21 -1.20 10.82 -5.65
CA GLU A 21 -1.17 11.27 -7.06
C GLU A 21 -0.01 12.25 -7.31
N GLY A 22 1.19 11.85 -6.92
CA GLY A 22 2.44 12.61 -7.01
C GLY A 22 3.61 11.68 -7.27
N SER A 23 4.74 12.22 -7.75
CA SER A 23 5.95 11.44 -7.98
C SER A 23 6.61 11.03 -6.64
N PRO A 24 7.56 10.07 -6.64
CA PRO A 24 8.28 9.70 -5.43
C PRO A 24 8.99 10.92 -4.82
N GLY A 25 8.96 11.03 -3.49
CA GLY A 25 9.58 12.13 -2.74
C GLY A 25 8.58 13.11 -2.10
N GLY A 26 7.28 12.97 -2.37
CA GLY A 26 6.23 13.79 -1.76
C GLY A 26 5.71 13.28 -0.41
N PHE A 27 4.39 13.29 -0.26
CA PHE A 27 3.68 12.96 0.99
C PHE A 27 4.07 11.57 1.53
N SER A 28 4.05 10.56 0.67
CA SER A 28 4.38 9.19 1.00
C SER A 28 5.82 9.03 1.49
N ALA A 29 6.76 9.79 0.95
CA ALA A 29 8.16 9.78 1.42
C ALA A 29 8.28 10.39 2.82
N HIS A 30 7.56 11.47 3.11
CA HIS A 30 7.53 12.04 4.46
C HIS A 30 6.90 11.07 5.48
N VAL A 31 5.79 10.41 5.12
CA VAL A 31 5.16 9.40 5.99
C VAL A 31 6.10 8.23 6.23
N MET A 32 6.76 7.72 5.17
CA MET A 32 7.70 6.61 5.30
C MET A 32 8.92 6.97 6.14
N SER A 33 9.43 8.20 6.00
CA SER A 33 10.53 8.70 6.82
C SER A 33 10.13 8.81 8.29
N TYR A 34 8.93 9.29 8.58
CA TYR A 34 8.38 9.33 9.94
C TYR A 34 8.24 7.93 10.53
N LEU A 35 7.60 7.00 9.81
CA LEU A 35 7.43 5.60 10.24
C LEU A 35 8.78 4.93 10.54
N ALA A 36 9.79 5.18 9.72
CA ALA A 36 11.13 4.63 9.93
C ALA A 36 11.80 5.24 11.18
N ASN A 37 11.76 6.55 11.34
CA ASN A 37 12.46 7.24 12.44
C ASN A 37 11.82 7.00 13.81
N GLU A 38 10.50 6.80 13.88
CA GLU A 38 9.79 6.47 15.12
C GLU A 38 9.79 4.95 15.42
N GLY A 39 10.47 4.14 14.60
CA GLY A 39 10.64 2.70 14.83
C GLY A 39 9.42 1.83 14.49
N HIS A 40 8.37 2.40 13.86
CA HIS A 40 7.18 1.63 13.46
C HIS A 40 7.50 0.51 12.47
N LEU A 41 8.58 0.65 11.68
CA LEU A 41 9.02 -0.36 10.73
C LEU A 41 9.86 -1.48 11.36
N ASP A 42 10.28 -1.35 12.61
CA ASP A 42 11.11 -2.35 13.30
C ASP A 42 10.30 -3.59 13.72
N GLY A 43 8.99 -3.40 13.96
CA GLY A 43 8.07 -4.43 14.47
C GLY A 43 7.39 -5.31 13.40
N GLY A 44 7.78 -5.17 12.13
CA GLY A 44 7.24 -5.97 11.02
C GLY A 44 5.97 -5.40 10.36
N LEU A 45 5.64 -4.12 10.60
CA LEU A 45 4.63 -3.40 9.83
C LEU A 45 4.99 -3.44 8.34
N LYS A 46 4.08 -3.93 7.49
CA LYS A 46 4.26 -3.91 6.04
C LYS A 46 3.75 -2.60 5.46
N ALA A 47 4.64 -1.66 5.14
CA ALA A 47 4.25 -0.41 4.49
C ALA A 47 4.57 -0.41 2.98
N ARG A 48 3.67 0.12 2.15
CA ARG A 48 3.90 0.38 0.71
C ARG A 48 3.40 1.76 0.33
N ALA A 49 4.13 2.44 -0.53
CA ALA A 49 3.68 3.67 -1.18
C ALA A 49 3.32 3.36 -2.63
N LEU A 50 2.16 3.84 -3.07
CA LEU A 50 1.75 3.88 -4.47
C LEU A 50 1.78 5.34 -4.90
N THR A 51 2.61 5.63 -5.88
CA THR A 51 2.87 6.99 -6.39
C THR A 51 2.79 6.98 -7.90
N LEU A 52 2.68 8.15 -8.53
CA LEU A 52 2.96 8.29 -9.95
C LEU A 52 4.44 7.93 -10.23
N PRO A 53 4.77 7.44 -11.44
CA PRO A 53 6.17 7.24 -11.82
C PRO A 53 6.93 8.57 -11.87
N ASP A 54 8.25 8.51 -11.66
CA ASP A 54 9.15 9.65 -11.89
C ASP A 54 9.42 9.84 -13.39
N ALA A 55 8.36 10.17 -14.12
CA ALA A 55 8.38 10.39 -15.56
C ALA A 55 7.22 11.30 -15.98
N PHE A 56 7.38 11.99 -17.11
CA PHE A 56 6.25 12.66 -17.74
C PHE A 56 5.24 11.62 -18.24
N ILE A 57 3.96 11.87 -17.96
CA ILE A 57 2.85 11.04 -18.41
C ILE A 57 2.20 11.73 -19.61
N ASP A 58 2.06 10.99 -20.70
CA ASP A 58 1.39 11.48 -21.90
C ASP A 58 -0.08 11.81 -21.63
N HIS A 59 -0.63 12.70 -22.45
CA HIS A 59 -2.03 13.09 -22.31
C HIS A 59 -2.97 11.90 -22.55
N ASP A 60 -3.84 11.67 -21.58
CA ASP A 60 -4.94 10.71 -21.62
C ASP A 60 -6.04 11.20 -20.66
N SER A 61 -7.15 10.47 -20.56
CA SER A 61 -8.09 10.61 -19.46
C SER A 61 -7.39 10.42 -18.11
N GLN A 62 -7.85 11.13 -17.08
CA GLN A 62 -7.31 10.98 -15.72
C GLN A 62 -7.35 9.52 -15.24
N GLN A 63 -8.43 8.80 -15.54
CA GLN A 63 -8.57 7.38 -15.20
C GLN A 63 -7.53 6.51 -15.92
N GLY A 64 -7.26 6.76 -17.20
CA GLY A 64 -6.22 6.05 -17.94
C GLY A 64 -4.82 6.28 -17.36
N GLN A 65 -4.51 7.53 -17.00
CA GLN A 65 -3.23 7.88 -16.37
C GLN A 65 -3.06 7.21 -15.00
N LEU A 66 -4.10 7.20 -14.16
CA LEU A 66 -4.07 6.55 -12.86
C LEU A 66 -3.97 5.01 -12.97
N ALA A 67 -4.72 4.41 -13.90
CA ALA A 67 -4.66 2.97 -14.16
C ALA A 67 -3.27 2.54 -14.64
N MET A 68 -2.66 3.32 -15.55
CA MET A 68 -1.29 3.10 -16.00
C MET A 68 -0.29 3.12 -14.84
N ALA A 69 -0.45 4.05 -13.89
CA ALA A 69 0.38 4.14 -12.70
C ALA A 69 0.03 3.12 -11.60
N GLY A 70 -1.05 2.34 -11.75
CA GLY A 70 -1.55 1.42 -10.72
C GLY A 70 -2.14 2.12 -9.49
N LEU A 71 -2.63 3.35 -9.66
CA LEU A 71 -3.32 4.15 -8.64
C LEU A 71 -4.85 4.04 -8.71
N ASP A 72 -5.36 3.20 -9.60
CA ASP A 72 -6.77 2.86 -9.66
C ASP A 72 -7.14 1.76 -8.63
N ALA A 73 -8.43 1.40 -8.59
CA ALA A 73 -8.93 0.41 -7.64
C ALA A 73 -8.24 -0.97 -7.81
N ASP A 74 -7.97 -1.39 -9.04
CA ASP A 74 -7.32 -2.66 -9.34
C ASP A 74 -5.84 -2.66 -8.90
N GLY A 75 -5.13 -1.56 -9.13
CA GLY A 75 -3.76 -1.35 -8.66
C GLY A 75 -3.65 -1.36 -7.14
N VAL A 76 -4.55 -0.65 -6.45
CA VAL A 76 -4.62 -0.67 -4.97
C VAL A 76 -4.95 -2.06 -4.44
N TYR A 77 -5.90 -2.77 -5.07
CA TYR A 77 -6.24 -4.15 -4.72
C TYR A 77 -5.04 -5.10 -4.91
N ALA A 78 -4.32 -4.97 -6.02
CA ALA A 78 -3.13 -5.75 -6.30
C ALA A 78 -2.01 -5.49 -5.28
N ALA A 79 -1.84 -4.24 -4.83
CA ALA A 79 -0.89 -3.90 -3.78
C ALA A 79 -1.30 -4.48 -2.42
N ALA A 80 -2.58 -4.36 -2.07
CA ALA A 80 -3.14 -4.89 -0.82
C ALA A 80 -3.01 -6.41 -0.73
N THR A 81 -3.37 -7.14 -1.79
CA THR A 81 -3.26 -8.60 -1.83
C THR A 81 -1.83 -9.11 -1.73
N LYS A 82 -0.83 -8.37 -2.23
CA LYS A 82 0.59 -8.72 -2.09
C LYS A 82 1.11 -8.62 -0.65
N ILE A 83 0.58 -7.70 0.15
CA ILE A 83 1.07 -7.46 1.52
C ILE A 83 0.21 -8.14 2.59
N MET A 84 -1.08 -8.32 2.33
CA MET A 84 -1.98 -9.00 3.25
C MET A 84 -1.65 -10.50 3.33
N PRO A 85 -1.80 -11.11 4.53
CA PRO A 85 -1.71 -12.56 4.66
C PRO A 85 -2.76 -13.24 3.78
N ARG A 86 -2.39 -14.33 3.13
CA ARG A 86 -3.35 -15.13 2.36
C ARG A 86 -4.48 -15.60 3.28
N PRO A 87 -5.75 -15.38 2.91
CA PRO A 87 -6.86 -15.90 3.68
C PRO A 87 -6.73 -17.43 3.75
N THR A 88 -6.81 -17.95 4.96
CA THR A 88 -6.85 -19.39 5.17
C THR A 88 -8.29 -19.84 4.99
N ILE A 89 -8.57 -20.51 3.87
CA ILE A 89 -9.90 -21.06 3.62
C ILE A 89 -9.94 -22.45 4.25
N THR A 90 -10.86 -22.63 5.19
CA THR A 90 -11.15 -23.95 5.76
C THR A 90 -12.39 -24.48 5.06
N THR A 91 -12.27 -25.59 4.35
CA THR A 91 -13.39 -26.31 3.74
C THR A 91 -13.34 -27.75 4.24
N ASP A 92 -14.46 -28.25 4.79
CA ASP A 92 -14.60 -29.61 5.31
C ASP A 92 -13.47 -30.07 6.25
N GLY A 93 -13.12 -29.22 7.22
CA GLY A 93 -12.11 -29.53 8.24
C GLY A 93 -10.67 -29.62 7.73
N ARG A 94 -10.42 -29.30 6.45
CA ARG A 94 -9.08 -29.21 5.87
C ARG A 94 -8.71 -27.76 5.61
N THR A 95 -7.57 -27.37 6.15
CA THR A 95 -6.95 -26.07 5.93
C THR A 95 -6.17 -26.08 4.62
N ILE A 96 -6.63 -25.36 3.61
CA ILE A 96 -5.89 -25.18 2.36
C ILE A 96 -5.31 -23.76 2.29
N LYS A 97 -4.03 -23.64 1.93
CA LYS A 97 -3.45 -22.34 1.56
C LYS A 97 -4.14 -21.93 0.26
N GLY A 98 -5.04 -20.95 0.31
CA GLY A 98 -5.83 -20.56 -0.87
C GLY A 98 -4.92 -20.15 -2.02
N THR A 99 -4.97 -20.86 -3.15
CA THR A 99 -4.27 -20.48 -4.38
C THR A 99 -5.10 -19.43 -5.12
N THR A 100 -4.45 -18.35 -5.54
CA THR A 100 -4.96 -17.38 -6.51
C THR A 100 -4.26 -17.69 -7.83
N ALA A 101 -5.07 -17.85 -8.88
CA ALA A 101 -4.63 -17.89 -10.27
C ALA A 101 -4.02 -16.54 -10.69
#